data_AF-A0A933JWE1-F1
#
_entry.id   AF-A0A933JWE1-F1
#
_cell.length_a   1.000
_cell.length_b   1.000
_cell.length_c   1.000
_cell.angle_alpha   90.00
_cell.angle_beta   90.00
_cell.angle_gamma   90.00
#
_symmetry.space_group_name_H-M   'P 1'
#
loop_
_entity.id
_entity.type
_entity.pdbx_description
1 polymer ?
#
loop_
_entity_poly.entity_id
_entity_poly.type
_entity_poly.pdbx_seq_one_letter_code
_entity_poly.pdbx_strand_id
1 'polypeptide(L)'
;MPKLELRGRIEDDLVALLGEQLAGISAEDGSVEIDLEHARIDEPAVAKSVAEVLLEGGDRLGPIRVIGAPAELRALIDGDARVTLA
;
A
#
# COMPACT_ATOMS: atom_id res chain seq x y z
N MET A 1 -7.21 10.10 -10.04
CA MET A 1 -6.17 9.71 -9.08
C MET A 1 -6.81 9.38 -7.75
N PRO A 2 -7.18 8.10 -7.52
CA PRO A 2 -7.69 7.63 -6.24
C PRO A 2 -6.66 7.86 -5.13
N LYS A 3 -7.12 8.31 -3.97
CA LYS A 3 -6.29 8.47 -2.77
C LYS A 3 -6.87 7.65 -1.64
N LEU A 4 -6.02 6.84 -1.03
CA LEU A 4 -6.32 5.99 0.12
C LEU A 4 -5.48 6.50 1.30
N GLU A 5 -6.07 6.55 2.48
CA GLU A 5 -5.41 7.03 3.69
C GLU A 5 -5.57 5.97 4.78
N LEU A 6 -4.44 5.48 5.31
CA LEU A 6 -4.45 4.59 6.46
C LEU A 6 -3.81 5.33 7.64
N ARG A 7 -4.48 5.28 8.79
CA ARG A 7 -4.01 5.90 10.03
C ARG A 7 -4.00 4.91 11.17
N GLY A 8 -3.11 5.13 12.12
CA GLY A 8 -3.02 4.32 13.33
C GLY A 8 -2.29 3.01 13.09
N ARG A 9 -2.60 2.00 13.90
CA ARG A 9 -1.97 0.69 13.76
C ARG A 9 -2.64 -0.07 12.63
N ILE A 10 -1.84 -0.56 11.69
CA ILE A 10 -2.29 -1.50 10.66
C ILE A 10 -2.16 -2.91 11.26
N GLU A 11 -3.28 -3.65 11.24
CA GLU A 11 -3.41 -5.05 11.64
C GLU A 11 -4.02 -5.84 10.46
N ASP A 12 -4.13 -7.16 10.58
CA ASP A 12 -4.53 -8.05 9.47
C ASP A 12 -5.88 -7.67 8.82
N ASP A 13 -6.83 -7.20 9.60
CA ASP A 13 -8.15 -6.76 9.14
C ASP A 13 -8.05 -5.52 8.23
N LEU A 14 -7.16 -4.58 8.55
CA LEU A 14 -6.89 -3.41 7.74
C LEU A 14 -6.12 -3.75 6.46
N VAL A 15 -5.30 -4.81 6.47
CA VAL A 15 -4.66 -5.33 5.24
C VAL A 15 -5.71 -5.88 4.28
N ALA A 16 -6.67 -6.66 4.79
CA ALA A 16 -7.77 -7.17 3.97
C ALA A 16 -8.62 -6.01 3.40
N LEU A 17 -8.94 -5.02 4.21
CA LEU A 17 -9.68 -3.83 3.77
C LEU A 17 -8.92 -3.05 2.69
N LEU A 18 -7.60 -2.90 2.81
CA LEU A 18 -6.78 -2.27 1.79
C LEU A 18 -6.85 -3.05 0.46
N GLY A 19 -6.78 -4.37 0.52
CA GLY A 19 -6.91 -5.23 -0.66
C GLY A 19 -8.27 -5.07 -1.35
N GLU A 20 -9.36 -5.04 -0.59
CA GLU A 20 -10.71 -4.81 -1.13
C GLU A 20 -10.86 -3.42 -1.76
N GLN A 21 -10.33 -2.39 -1.11
CA GLN A 21 -10.38 -1.01 -1.63
C GLN A 21 -9.59 -0.89 -2.94
N LEU A 22 -8.40 -1.49 -3.00
CA LEU A 22 -7.63 -1.53 -4.25
C LEU A 22 -8.40 -2.30 -5.32
N ALA A 23 -8.98 -3.46 -5.00
CA ALA A 23 -9.76 -4.27 -5.94
C ALA A 23 -10.93 -3.50 -6.58
N GLY A 24 -11.53 -2.55 -5.85
CA GLY A 24 -12.59 -1.67 -6.36
C GLY A 24 -12.13 -0.58 -7.32
N ILE A 25 -10.83 -0.31 -7.43
CA ILE A 25 -10.27 0.70 -8.33
C ILE A 25 -10.02 0.10 -9.72
N SER A 26 -10.32 0.86 -10.78
CA SER A 26 -10.00 0.52 -12.16
C SER A 26 -8.70 1.19 -12.60
N ALA A 27 -7.94 0.54 -13.50
CA ALA A 27 -6.73 1.14 -14.07
C ALA A 27 -7.02 2.44 -14.86
N GLU A 28 -8.26 2.62 -15.33
CA GLU A 28 -8.71 3.84 -16.02
C GLU A 28 -8.79 5.06 -15.07
N ASP A 29 -8.81 4.84 -13.76
CA ASP A 29 -8.89 5.91 -12.74
C ASP A 29 -7.54 6.67 -12.56
N GLY A 30 -6.49 6.17 -13.21
CA GLY A 30 -5.12 6.68 -13.17
C GLY A 30 -4.31 6.10 -12.01
N SER A 31 -3.15 6.71 -11.73
CA SER A 31 -2.26 6.28 -10.65
C SER A 31 -2.96 6.30 -9.30
N VAL A 32 -2.64 5.35 -8.42
CA VAL A 32 -3.17 5.30 -7.05
C VAL A 32 -2.14 5.90 -6.09
N GLU A 33 -2.61 6.74 -5.17
CA GLU A 33 -1.81 7.24 -4.06
C GLU A 33 -2.31 6.68 -2.74
N ILE A 34 -1.38 6.20 -1.91
CA ILE A 34 -1.66 5.65 -0.59
C ILE A 34 -0.84 6.43 0.43
N ASP A 35 -1.53 7.04 1.37
CA ASP A 35 -0.98 7.87 2.42
C ASP A 35 -0.87 7.07 3.72
N LEU A 36 0.36 6.83 4.17
CA LEU A 36 0.71 6.06 5.35
C LEU A 36 1.50 6.90 6.38
N GLU A 37 1.58 8.23 6.23
CA GLU A 37 2.38 9.10 7.11
C GLU A 37 2.06 8.94 8.61
N HIS A 38 0.82 8.58 8.91
CA HIS A 38 0.31 8.41 10.27
C HIS A 38 0.01 6.94 10.61
N ALA A 39 0.47 6.00 9.78
CA ALA A 39 0.33 4.58 10.00
C ALA A 39 1.56 4.00 10.71
N ARG A 40 1.34 2.93 11.47
CA ARG A 40 2.41 2.09 12.04
C ARG A 40 2.10 0.62 11.82
N ILE A 41 3.14 -0.17 11.59
CA ILE A 41 3.05 -1.62 11.46
C ILE A 41 4.00 -2.21 12.50
N ASP A 42 3.45 -2.83 13.54
CA ASP A 42 4.23 -3.35 14.66
C ASP A 42 4.69 -4.80 14.40
N GLU A 43 4.02 -5.50 13.48
CA GLU A 43 4.25 -6.93 13.20
C GLU A 43 4.87 -7.14 11.81
N PRO A 44 6.01 -7.84 11.71
CA PRO A 44 6.65 -8.11 10.41
C PRO A 44 5.77 -8.89 9.43
N ALA A 45 4.91 -9.78 9.93
CA ALA A 45 3.97 -10.53 9.10
C ALA A 45 2.95 -9.59 8.42
N VAL A 46 2.40 -8.64 9.18
CA VAL A 46 1.49 -7.61 8.66
C VAL A 46 2.20 -6.75 7.61
N ALA A 47 3.45 -6.34 7.85
CA ALA A 47 4.23 -5.56 6.87
C ALA A 47 4.39 -6.31 5.55
N LYS A 48 4.64 -7.63 5.62
CA LYS A 48 4.73 -8.50 4.45
C LYS A 48 3.41 -8.58 3.69
N SER A 49 2.29 -8.76 4.40
CA SER A 49 0.98 -8.83 3.76
C SER A 49 0.57 -7.48 3.14
N VAL A 50 0.87 -6.35 3.77
CA VAL A 50 0.68 -5.02 3.16
C VAL A 50 1.52 -4.88 1.90
N ALA A 51 2.80 -5.28 1.93
CA ALA A 51 3.65 -5.25 0.76
C ALA A 51 3.08 -6.08 -0.39
N GLU A 52 2.63 -7.31 -0.13
CA GLU A 52 2.01 -8.19 -1.13
C GLU A 52 0.80 -7.52 -1.79
N VAL A 53 -0.11 -6.95 -0.99
CA VAL A 53 -1.29 -6.22 -1.49
C VAL A 53 -0.90 -5.03 -2.37
N LEU A 54 0.11 -4.26 -1.99
CA LEU A 54 0.59 -3.12 -2.78
C LEU A 54 1.21 -3.55 -4.11
N LEU A 55 1.99 -4.64 -4.09
CA LEU A 55 2.66 -5.15 -5.29
C LEU A 55 1.65 -5.75 -6.27
N GLU A 56 0.70 -6.54 -5.78
CA GLU A 56 -0.42 -7.05 -6.59
C GLU A 56 -1.28 -5.92 -7.16
N GLY A 57 -1.55 -4.89 -6.35
CA GLY A 57 -2.22 -3.67 -6.79
C GLY A 57 -1.44 -2.97 -7.90
N GLY A 58 -0.13 -2.84 -7.75
CA GLY A 58 0.76 -2.21 -8.73
C GLY A 58 0.84 -2.96 -10.05
N ASP A 59 0.80 -4.29 -10.02
CA ASP A 59 0.73 -5.14 -11.22
C ASP A 59 -0.56 -4.90 -12.03
N ARG A 60 -1.68 -4.63 -11.34
CA ARG A 60 -3.00 -4.45 -11.98
C ARG A 60 -3.30 -3.00 -12.38
N LEU A 61 -2.94 -2.05 -11.52
CA LEU A 61 -3.31 -0.64 -11.65
C LEU A 61 -2.19 0.25 -12.21
N GLY A 62 -1.00 -0.32 -12.38
CA GLY A 62 0.23 0.43 -12.62
C GLY A 62 0.84 0.95 -11.30
N PRO A 63 1.99 1.63 -11.37
CA PRO A 63 2.77 1.97 -10.18
C PRO A 63 1.96 2.73 -9.12
N ILE A 64 1.94 2.18 -7.90
CA ILE A 64 1.26 2.81 -6.76
C ILE A 64 2.23 3.77 -6.07
N ARG A 65 1.80 4.99 -5.82
CA ARG A 65 2.57 5.97 -5.04
C ARG A 65 2.25 5.79 -3.56
N VAL A 66 3.27 5.56 -2.73
CA VAL A 66 3.10 5.39 -1.27
C VAL A 66 3.83 6.52 -0.55
N ILE A 67 3.10 7.32 0.21
CA ILE A 67 3.61 8.44 1.00
C ILE A 67 3.83 7.98 2.43
N GLY A 68 5.03 8.24 2.97
CA GLY A 68 5.29 8.03 4.40
C GLY A 68 5.26 6.57 4.85
N ALA A 69 5.67 5.63 3.98
CA ALA A 69 5.69 4.20 4.30
C ALA A 69 6.46 3.89 5.60
N PRO A 70 5.88 3.13 6.55
CA PRO A 70 6.59 2.65 7.74
C PRO A 70 7.87 1.89 7.37
N ALA A 71 8.89 1.93 8.23
CA ALA A 71 10.23 1.41 7.92
C ALA A 71 10.22 -0.08 7.54
N GLU A 72 9.41 -0.88 8.23
CA GLU A 72 9.23 -2.31 8.02
C GLU A 72 8.66 -2.59 6.62
N LEU A 73 7.67 -1.79 6.21
CA LEU A 73 7.07 -1.89 4.89
C LEU A 73 8.02 -1.36 3.81
N ARG A 74 8.68 -0.24 4.07
CA ARG A 74 9.65 0.37 3.15
C ARG A 74 10.73 -0.63 2.76
N ALA A 75 11.27 -1.37 3.73
CA ALA A 75 12.31 -2.39 3.49
C ALA A 75 11.87 -3.51 2.53
N LEU A 76 10.56 -3.73 2.36
CA LEU A 76 10.01 -4.80 1.51
C LEU A 76 9.71 -4.34 0.08
N ILE A 77 9.49 -3.04 -0.13
CA ILE A 77 9.01 -2.47 -1.41
C ILE A 77 9.99 -1.46 -2.03
N ASP A 78 11.06 -1.09 -1.32
CA ASP A 78 12.07 -0.16 -1.86
C ASP A 78 12.77 -0.73 -3.10
N GLY A 79 12.80 0.05 -4.16
CA GLY A 79 13.36 -0.34 -5.45
C GLY A 79 12.46 -1.20 -6.34
N ASP A 80 11.26 -1.59 -5.90
CA ASP A 80 10.30 -2.31 -6.74
C ASP A 80 9.57 -1.34 -7.70
N ALA A 81 9.60 -1.62 -9.00
CA ALA A 81 9.00 -0.74 -10.01
C ALA A 81 7.48 -0.59 -9.90
N ARG A 82 6.81 -1.51 -9.18
CA ARG A 82 5.36 -1.50 -8.96
C ARG A 82 4.95 -0.48 -7.89
N VAL A 83 5.88 0.01 -7.10
CA VAL A 83 5.61 0.97 -6.03
C VAL A 83 6.63 2.11 -6.04
N THR A 84 6.15 3.34 -6.06
CA THR A 84 6.98 4.53 -5.91
C THR A 84 6.84 5.08 -4.50
N LEU A 85 7.93 5.07 -3.74
CA LEU A 85 7.99 5.68 -2.41
C LEU A 85 8.12 7.21 -2.54
N ALA A 86 7.32 7.93 -1.75
CA ALA A 86 7.22 9.38 -1.72
C ALA A 86 7.47 9.95 -0.32
#